data_AF-A0A960UEI3-F1
#
_entry.id   AF-A0A960UEI3-F1
#
_cell.length_a   1.000
_cell.length_b   1.000
_cell.length_c   1.000
_cell.angle_alpha   90.00
_cell.angle_beta   90.00
_cell.angle_gamma   90.00
#
_symmetry.space_group_name_H-M   'P 1'
#
loop_
_entity.id
_entity.type
_entity.pdbx_description
1 polymer ?
#
loop_
_entity_poly.entity_id
_entity_poly.type
_entity_poly.pdbx_seq_one_letter_code
_entity_poly.pdbx_strand_id
1 'polypeptide(L)'
;MSHLPPLTSSQPARRRTSRRLAGVALLLLASPPVLARADAVGDVALSMALGGGRMAQVYPAEYVLHHWVVRDGARAWLDLPGYGRVELLLPASEGGDGAAAYYPHDAGVAFDALLAVDAPGLLGELSIYCLPYPRAGLTGSSAAGDRIFLSPGVTRYPAEVTHMVTTHELGHVVHNQLLPDEDARGWREYRELRGITD
;
A
#
# COMPACT_ATOMS: atom_id res chain seq x y z
N MET A 1 4.10 -72.66 -53.21
CA MET A 1 3.48 -71.74 -54.19
C MET A 1 2.86 -70.60 -53.38
N SER A 2 3.23 -69.33 -53.44
CA SER A 2 4.12 -68.58 -54.33
C SER A 2 4.49 -67.24 -53.66
N HIS A 3 5.76 -66.85 -53.82
CA HIS A 3 6.31 -65.51 -54.11
C HIS A 3 5.87 -64.21 -53.35
N LEU A 4 6.80 -63.70 -52.52
CA LEU A 4 7.43 -62.34 -52.43
C LEU A 4 6.93 -61.17 -53.34
N PRO A 5 7.32 -59.88 -53.13
CA PRO A 5 7.16 -58.89 -52.04
C PRO A 5 6.70 -57.48 -52.63
N PRO A 6 7.24 -56.26 -52.32
CA PRO A 6 7.07 -55.33 -51.17
C PRO A 6 6.70 -53.85 -51.55
N LEU A 7 6.83 -52.91 -50.57
CA LEU A 7 7.03 -51.43 -50.66
C LEU A 7 5.81 -50.60 -51.13
N THR A 8 5.49 -49.37 -50.71
CA THR A 8 6.00 -48.31 -49.82
C THR A 8 4.93 -47.21 -49.86
N SER A 9 4.63 -46.52 -48.77
CA SER A 9 4.28 -45.09 -48.88
C SER A 9 4.48 -44.35 -47.55
N SER A 10 5.42 -43.42 -47.63
CA SER A 10 5.72 -42.31 -46.73
C SER A 10 4.52 -41.63 -46.08
N GLN A 11 4.63 -41.32 -44.79
CA GLN A 11 4.07 -40.09 -44.22
C GLN A 11 4.96 -39.52 -43.09
N PRO A 12 4.93 -38.19 -42.89
CA PRO A 12 6.10 -37.42 -42.48
C PRO A 12 6.29 -37.23 -40.98
N ALA A 13 7.53 -36.88 -40.65
CA ALA A 13 8.04 -36.52 -39.34
C ALA A 13 7.20 -35.44 -38.62
N ARG A 14 6.60 -35.80 -37.48
CA ARG A 14 6.19 -34.83 -36.46
C ARG A 14 7.31 -34.66 -35.45
N ARG A 15 8.09 -33.58 -35.63
CA ARG A 15 9.04 -33.08 -34.64
C ARG A 15 8.28 -32.68 -33.37
N ARG A 16 8.50 -33.43 -32.29
CA ARG A 16 8.23 -33.01 -30.92
C ARG A 16 9.16 -31.85 -30.57
N THR A 17 8.64 -30.63 -30.56
CA THR A 17 9.34 -29.48 -30.00
C THR A 17 9.23 -29.51 -28.49
N SER A 18 10.27 -30.05 -27.87
CA SER A 18 10.62 -29.86 -26.47
C SER A 18 10.68 -28.35 -26.15
N ARG A 19 9.77 -27.85 -25.32
CA ARG A 19 9.92 -26.55 -24.67
C ARG A 19 11.07 -26.69 -23.65
N ARG A 20 12.24 -26.20 -24.04
CA ARG A 20 13.38 -26.03 -23.15
C ARG A 20 13.07 -24.87 -22.19
N LEU A 21 13.20 -25.16 -20.90
CA LEU A 21 13.44 -24.16 -19.86
C LEU A 21 14.68 -23.37 -20.25
N ALA A 22 14.54 -22.06 -20.46
CA ALA A 22 15.66 -21.15 -20.56
C ALA A 22 15.59 -20.22 -19.34
N GLY A 23 16.39 -20.57 -18.32
CA GLY A 23 16.82 -19.59 -17.34
C GLY A 23 17.69 -18.55 -18.03
N VAL A 24 17.52 -17.29 -17.64
CA VAL A 24 18.46 -16.22 -17.99
C VAL A 24 19.06 -15.70 -16.70
N ALA A 25 20.38 -15.76 -16.68
CA ALA A 25 21.26 -15.48 -15.57
C ALA A 25 21.36 -13.98 -15.26
N LEU A 26 21.53 -13.74 -13.97
CA LEU A 26 21.92 -12.51 -13.30
C LEU A 26 23.22 -11.94 -13.91
N LEU A 27 23.20 -10.68 -14.37
CA LEU A 27 24.41 -9.89 -14.63
C LEU A 27 24.49 -8.77 -13.59
N LEU A 28 25.31 -8.99 -12.55
CA LEU A 28 25.77 -7.98 -11.61
C LEU A 28 26.82 -7.10 -12.30
N LEU A 29 26.41 -5.93 -12.79
CA LEU A 29 27.33 -4.84 -13.10
C LEU A 29 27.36 -3.90 -11.89
N ALA A 30 28.44 -3.97 -11.13
CA ALA A 30 28.74 -3.04 -10.05
C ALA A 30 28.98 -1.64 -10.64
N SER A 31 27.95 -0.79 -10.60
CA SER A 31 28.10 0.65 -10.76
C SER A 31 28.32 1.28 -9.38
N PRO A 32 29.17 2.32 -9.25
CA PRO A 32 29.22 3.10 -8.01
C PRO A 32 27.83 3.66 -7.70
N PRO A 33 27.45 3.83 -6.43
CA PRO A 33 26.18 4.45 -6.08
C PRO A 33 26.25 5.92 -6.50
N VAL A 34 25.77 6.22 -7.70
CA VAL A 34 25.26 7.55 -7.99
C VAL A 34 24.02 7.66 -7.11
N LEU A 35 24.10 8.52 -6.08
CA LEU A 35 22.91 8.98 -5.34
C LEU A 35 22.06 9.81 -6.31
N ALA A 36 21.36 9.12 -7.21
CA ALA A 36 20.17 9.65 -7.83
C ALA A 36 19.08 9.53 -6.78
N ARG A 37 18.80 10.63 -6.09
CA ARG A 37 17.57 10.81 -5.33
C ARG A 37 16.44 10.57 -6.34
N ALA A 38 15.74 9.44 -6.23
CA ALA A 38 14.60 9.14 -7.08
C ALA A 38 13.47 10.11 -6.69
N ASP A 39 13.39 11.23 -7.39
CA ASP A 39 12.19 12.05 -7.41
C ASP A 39 11.09 11.24 -8.12
N ALA A 40 9.92 11.15 -7.47
CA ALA A 40 8.72 10.39 -7.82
C ALA A 40 8.78 8.86 -7.61
N VAL A 41 8.49 8.43 -6.37
CA VAL A 41 7.73 7.18 -6.16
C VAL A 41 6.39 7.40 -6.86
N GLY A 42 6.29 6.88 -8.09
CA GLY A 42 5.22 7.19 -9.02
C GLY A 42 3.86 6.66 -8.61
N ASP A 43 2.92 6.79 -9.54
CA ASP A 43 1.52 6.35 -9.53
C ASP A 43 1.35 4.82 -9.43
N VAL A 44 2.04 4.19 -8.47
CA VAL A 44 2.08 2.74 -8.26
C VAL A 44 2.00 2.44 -6.78
N ALA A 45 1.07 1.57 -6.40
CA ALA A 45 0.99 1.06 -5.05
C ALA A 45 2.21 0.20 -4.70
N LEU A 46 2.80 0.44 -3.53
CA LEU A 46 3.81 -0.43 -2.95
C LEU A 46 3.12 -1.57 -2.22
N SER A 47 3.62 -2.80 -2.38
CA SER A 47 2.99 -3.99 -1.80
C SER A 47 4.01 -4.86 -1.07
N MET A 48 3.61 -5.41 0.07
CA MET A 48 4.40 -6.42 0.79
C MET A 48 3.52 -7.56 1.28
N ALA A 49 4.08 -8.77 1.29
CA ALA A 49 3.46 -9.90 1.96
C ALA A 49 3.66 -9.77 3.47
N LEU A 50 2.56 -9.81 4.19
CA LEU A 50 2.54 -10.01 5.63
C LEU A 50 2.58 -11.51 5.90
N GLY A 51 3.10 -11.90 7.07
CA GLY A 51 3.08 -13.31 7.51
C GLY A 51 1.66 -13.90 7.43
N GLY A 52 1.52 -15.18 7.11
CA GLY A 52 0.21 -15.85 7.01
C GLY A 52 -0.56 -15.61 5.70
N GLY A 53 0.11 -15.15 4.63
CA GLY A 53 -0.50 -15.01 3.30
C GLY A 53 -1.32 -13.73 3.11
N ARG A 54 -1.16 -12.76 4.02
CA ARG A 54 -1.86 -11.46 3.99
C ARG A 54 -1.03 -10.43 3.25
N MET A 55 -1.64 -9.32 2.86
CA MET A 55 -0.97 -8.26 2.10
C MET A 55 -1.13 -6.91 2.77
N ALA A 56 -0.07 -6.11 2.75
CA ALA A 56 -0.15 -4.69 3.01
C ALA A 56 0.14 -3.90 1.73
N GLN A 57 -0.63 -2.83 1.51
CA GLN A 57 -0.52 -1.95 0.36
C GLN A 57 -0.33 -0.50 0.84
N VAL A 58 0.61 0.22 0.25
CA VAL A 58 0.82 1.65 0.48
C VAL A 58 0.59 2.38 -0.82
N TYR A 59 -0.40 3.27 -0.84
CA TYR A 59 -0.82 4.05 -2.00
C TYR A 59 -0.23 5.46 -1.91
N PRO A 60 0.66 5.86 -2.83
CA PRO A 60 1.17 7.23 -2.92
C PRO A 60 0.07 8.25 -3.18
N ALA A 61 0.35 9.52 -2.86
CA ALA A 61 -0.63 10.59 -3.00
C ALA A 61 -1.08 10.81 -4.44
N GLU A 62 -0.18 10.66 -5.39
CA GLU A 62 -0.45 10.71 -6.83
C GLU A 62 -1.40 9.58 -7.24
N TYR A 63 -1.19 8.38 -6.70
CA TYR A 63 -2.07 7.24 -6.94
C TYR A 63 -3.48 7.49 -6.41
N VAL A 64 -3.58 7.96 -5.17
CA VAL A 64 -4.87 8.32 -4.56
C VAL A 64 -5.56 9.42 -5.36
N LEU A 65 -4.81 10.44 -5.79
CA LEU A 65 -5.32 11.55 -6.59
C LEU A 65 -5.92 11.09 -7.92
N HIS A 66 -5.22 10.21 -8.65
CA HIS A 66 -5.67 9.78 -9.98
C HIS A 66 -6.81 8.76 -9.93
N HIS A 67 -6.81 7.88 -8.94
CA HIS A 67 -7.73 6.73 -8.92
C HIS A 67 -8.97 6.96 -8.06
N TRP A 68 -8.87 7.78 -7.00
CA TRP A 68 -9.90 7.87 -5.98
C TRP A 68 -10.30 9.30 -5.60
N VAL A 69 -9.67 10.32 -6.17
CA VAL A 69 -10.14 11.69 -5.99
C VAL A 69 -11.05 12.11 -7.14
N VAL A 70 -12.29 12.46 -6.78
CA VAL A 70 -13.31 12.98 -7.71
C VAL A 70 -13.50 14.47 -7.47
N ARG A 71 -13.29 15.29 -8.50
CA ARG A 71 -13.58 16.73 -8.45
C ARG A 71 -15.02 17.01 -8.89
N ASP A 72 -15.67 17.93 -8.19
CA ASP A 72 -17.01 18.47 -8.50
C ASP A 72 -16.99 19.99 -8.29
N GLY A 73 -16.76 20.72 -9.38
CA GLY A 73 -16.53 22.17 -9.34
C GLY A 73 -15.34 22.54 -8.46
N ALA A 74 -15.60 23.34 -7.41
CA ALA A 74 -14.59 23.80 -6.45
C ALA A 74 -14.36 22.82 -5.28
N ARG A 75 -15.01 21.65 -5.28
CA ARG A 75 -14.90 20.64 -4.22
C ARG A 75 -14.19 19.42 -4.75
N ALA A 76 -13.48 18.74 -3.87
CA ALA A 76 -12.87 17.44 -4.14
C ALA A 76 -13.33 16.42 -3.11
N TRP A 77 -13.38 15.16 -3.53
CA TRP A 77 -13.87 14.07 -2.71
C TRP A 77 -12.96 12.86 -2.86
N LEU A 78 -12.60 12.25 -1.75
CA LEU A 78 -12.03 10.91 -1.70
C LEU A 78 -13.17 9.90 -1.78
N ASP A 79 -13.21 9.10 -2.83
CA ASP A 79 -14.22 8.06 -3.07
C ASP A 79 -13.54 6.69 -3.10
N LEU A 80 -13.59 5.99 -1.96
CA LEU A 80 -12.92 4.71 -1.77
C LEU A 80 -13.94 3.58 -1.66
N PRO A 81 -13.76 2.46 -2.41
CA PRO A 81 -14.64 1.31 -2.32
C PRO A 81 -14.76 0.78 -0.88
N GLY A 82 -16.00 0.68 -0.38
CA GLY A 82 -16.27 0.17 0.97
C GLY A 82 -15.83 1.09 2.12
N TYR A 83 -15.43 2.33 1.84
CA TYR A 83 -15.21 3.38 2.84
C TYR A 83 -16.24 4.51 2.72
N GLY A 84 -16.73 4.74 1.50
CA GLY A 84 -17.65 5.82 1.19
C GLY A 84 -16.92 7.08 0.73
N ARG A 85 -17.66 8.18 0.65
CA ARG A 85 -17.20 9.44 0.08
C ARG A 85 -16.92 10.47 1.17
N VAL A 86 -15.71 11.02 1.19
CA VAL A 86 -15.29 12.04 2.17
C VAL A 86 -14.77 13.27 1.44
N GLU A 87 -15.21 14.46 1.86
CA GLU A 87 -14.74 15.71 1.28
C GLU A 87 -13.27 15.97 1.61
N LEU A 88 -12.54 16.52 0.65
CA LEU A 88 -11.14 16.92 0.76
C LEU A 88 -11.02 18.44 0.82
N LEU A 89 -10.12 18.93 1.66
CA LEU A 89 -9.81 20.35 1.79
C LEU A 89 -8.83 20.76 0.69
N LEU A 90 -9.34 21.43 -0.33
CA LEU A 90 -8.52 22.03 -1.37
C LEU A 90 -7.89 23.34 -0.87
N PRO A 91 -6.68 23.67 -1.34
CA PRO A 91 -6.05 24.94 -0.99
C PRO A 91 -6.85 26.14 -1.50
N ALA A 92 -6.80 27.25 -0.76
CA ALA A 92 -7.58 28.45 -1.03
C ALA A 92 -7.19 29.19 -2.32
N SER A 93 -6.10 28.83 -2.99
CA SER A 93 -5.74 29.31 -4.32
C SER A 93 -4.93 28.28 -5.11
N GLU A 94 -5.30 28.05 -6.38
CA GLU A 94 -4.45 27.34 -7.35
C GLU A 94 -3.43 28.29 -8.01
N GLY A 95 -3.11 29.44 -7.39
CA GLY A 95 -2.33 30.51 -8.00
C GLY A 95 -1.26 31.07 -7.07
N GLY A 96 -0.07 30.47 -7.12
CA GLY A 96 1.13 30.99 -6.45
C GLY A 96 2.26 29.97 -6.42
N ASP A 97 3.20 30.09 -7.36
CA ASP A 97 4.55 29.52 -7.38
C ASP A 97 4.76 27.99 -7.35
N GLY A 98 3.73 27.20 -7.67
CA GLY A 98 3.92 25.76 -7.97
C GLY A 98 4.38 24.90 -6.78
N ALA A 99 4.42 25.46 -5.56
CA ALA A 99 4.56 24.69 -4.35
C ALA A 99 3.22 24.02 -4.05
N ALA A 100 3.21 22.69 -3.88
CA ALA A 100 2.04 22.00 -3.38
C ALA A 100 1.67 22.62 -2.01
N ALA A 101 0.46 23.19 -1.91
CA ALA A 101 -0.03 23.78 -0.65
C ALA A 101 -0.08 22.76 0.50
N TYR A 102 -0.04 21.48 0.14
CA TYR A 102 0.05 20.35 1.02
C TYR A 102 1.22 19.47 0.60
N TYR A 103 1.94 18.95 1.58
CA TYR A 103 3.06 18.03 1.40
C TYR A 103 2.65 16.66 1.94
N PRO A 104 2.25 15.72 1.07
CA PRO A 104 1.92 14.37 1.49
C PRO A 104 3.08 13.66 2.17
N HIS A 105 2.73 12.65 2.97
CA HIS A 105 3.72 11.70 3.46
C HIS A 105 4.35 10.93 2.30
N ASP A 106 5.65 10.68 2.40
CA ASP A 106 6.37 9.84 1.44
C ASP A 106 5.94 8.38 1.62
N ALA A 107 5.42 7.79 0.55
CA ALA A 107 4.92 6.41 0.57
C ALA A 107 6.04 5.37 0.78
N GLY A 108 7.25 5.64 0.28
CA GLY A 108 8.42 4.79 0.53
C GLY A 108 8.79 4.79 2.00
N VAL A 109 8.80 5.96 2.64
CA VAL A 109 9.06 6.07 4.09
C VAL A 109 7.95 5.39 4.91
N ALA A 110 6.68 5.56 4.55
CA ALA A 110 5.59 4.84 5.21
C ALA A 110 5.71 3.32 5.04
N PHE A 111 6.13 2.87 3.86
CA PHE A 111 6.41 1.46 3.57
C PHE A 111 7.58 0.93 4.40
N ASP A 112 8.68 1.68 4.50
CA ASP A 112 9.84 1.34 5.35
C ASP A 112 9.45 1.29 6.83
N ALA A 113 8.57 2.19 7.28
CA ALA A 113 8.02 2.16 8.64
C ALA A 113 7.24 0.89 8.92
N LEU A 114 6.45 0.42 7.96
CA LEU A 114 5.72 -0.83 8.09
C LEU A 114 6.67 -2.04 8.12
N LEU A 115 7.72 -2.05 7.29
CA LEU A 115 8.73 -3.12 7.31
C LEU A 115 9.50 -3.19 8.63
N ALA A 116 9.68 -2.06 9.30
CA ALA A 116 10.42 -1.98 10.56
C ALA A 116 9.63 -2.49 11.78
N VAL A 117 8.32 -2.70 11.65
CA VAL A 117 7.47 -3.15 12.76
C VAL A 117 7.14 -4.62 12.63
N ASP A 118 7.50 -5.40 13.66
CA ASP A 118 6.93 -6.72 13.86
C ASP A 118 5.54 -6.58 14.49
N ALA A 119 4.50 -6.81 13.70
CA ALA A 119 3.09 -6.68 14.11
C ALA A 119 2.36 -8.03 14.09
N PRO A 120 2.70 -8.99 14.99
CA PRO A 120 2.05 -10.30 15.02
C PRO A 120 0.54 -10.23 15.29
N GLY A 121 0.08 -9.13 15.91
CA GLY A 121 -1.34 -8.88 16.20
C GLY A 121 -2.15 -8.31 15.04
N LEU A 122 -1.52 -7.94 13.91
CA LEU A 122 -2.26 -7.56 12.71
C LEU A 122 -2.91 -8.83 12.16
N LEU A 123 -4.24 -8.87 12.05
CA LEU A 123 -5.02 -10.07 11.70
C LEU A 123 -5.40 -10.12 10.22
N GLY A 124 -5.52 -8.98 9.54
CA GLY A 124 -6.03 -8.87 8.18
C GLY A 124 -5.06 -8.24 7.17
N GLU A 125 -5.64 -7.85 6.02
CA GLU A 125 -4.97 -6.95 5.07
C GLU A 125 -4.82 -5.55 5.69
N LEU A 126 -3.93 -4.74 5.11
CA LEU A 126 -3.72 -3.37 5.52
C LEU A 126 -3.56 -2.47 4.30
N SER A 127 -4.30 -1.37 4.25
CA SER A 127 -4.17 -0.36 3.21
C SER A 127 -3.76 0.99 3.81
N ILE A 128 -2.65 1.54 3.36
CA ILE A 128 -2.15 2.85 3.80
C ILE A 128 -2.30 3.82 2.62
N TYR A 129 -3.01 4.92 2.83
CA TYR A 129 -3.25 5.96 1.84
C TYR A 129 -2.49 7.23 2.23
N CYS A 130 -1.44 7.56 1.49
CA CYS A 130 -0.84 8.90 1.57
C CYS A 130 -1.80 9.87 0.88
N LEU A 131 -2.42 10.78 1.62
CA LEU A 131 -3.45 11.64 1.05
C LEU A 131 -2.85 12.87 0.35
N PRO A 132 -3.36 13.26 -0.84
CA PRO A 132 -2.94 14.48 -1.51
C PRO A 132 -3.47 15.75 -0.81
N TYR A 133 -4.60 15.62 -0.10
CA TYR A 133 -5.30 16.70 0.59
C TYR A 133 -5.84 16.18 1.94
N PRO A 134 -5.94 17.03 2.98
CA PRO A 134 -6.59 16.65 4.23
C PRO A 134 -8.08 16.35 4.01
N ARG A 135 -8.66 15.47 4.83
CA ARG A 135 -10.12 15.25 4.84
C ARG A 135 -10.81 16.35 5.65
N ALA A 136 -11.95 16.82 5.17
CA ALA A 136 -12.77 17.78 5.90
C ALA A 136 -13.26 17.18 7.22
N GLY A 137 -13.12 17.91 8.33
CA GLY A 137 -13.49 17.43 9.66
C GLY A 137 -12.49 16.46 10.31
N LEU A 138 -11.51 15.94 9.57
CA LEU A 138 -10.45 15.06 10.09
C LEU A 138 -9.11 15.42 9.44
N THR A 139 -8.52 16.51 9.92
CA THR A 139 -7.30 17.09 9.33
C THR A 139 -6.02 16.32 9.69
N GLY A 140 -6.06 15.50 10.74
CA GLY A 140 -4.96 14.61 11.12
C GLY A 140 -5.00 13.27 10.39
N SER A 141 -3.88 12.55 10.45
CA SER A 141 -3.83 11.13 10.10
C SER A 141 -4.76 10.32 11.01
N SER A 142 -5.24 9.18 10.51
CA SER A 142 -6.14 8.31 11.28
C SER A 142 -6.15 6.89 10.74
N ALA A 143 -6.48 5.92 11.59
CA ALA A 143 -6.92 4.59 11.21
C ALA A 143 -8.46 4.46 11.14
N ALA A 144 -8.97 3.62 10.24
CA ALA A 144 -10.37 3.20 10.22
C ALA A 144 -10.47 1.76 9.68
N GLY A 145 -10.79 0.80 10.54
CA GLY A 145 -10.79 -0.62 10.19
C GLY A 145 -9.39 -1.10 9.81
N ASP A 146 -9.26 -1.62 8.59
CA ASP A 146 -8.01 -2.11 7.98
C ASP A 146 -7.27 -1.03 7.14
N ARG A 147 -7.63 0.24 7.35
CA ARG A 147 -7.13 1.37 6.56
C ARG A 147 -6.42 2.38 7.43
N ILE A 148 -5.31 2.92 6.93
CA ILE A 148 -4.59 4.05 7.49
C ILE A 148 -4.64 5.19 6.47
N PHE A 149 -5.01 6.38 6.94
CA PHE A 149 -5.02 7.60 6.14
C PHE A 149 -3.95 8.53 6.68
N LEU A 150 -2.91 8.80 5.89
CA LEU A 150 -1.84 9.72 6.23
C LEU A 150 -2.16 11.09 5.65
N SER A 151 -2.60 12.02 6.49
CA SER A 151 -2.98 13.38 6.08
C SER A 151 -1.72 14.20 5.73
N PRO A 152 -1.74 15.03 4.67
CA PRO A 152 -0.57 15.81 4.30
C PRO A 152 -0.32 16.98 5.28
N GLY A 153 0.93 17.41 5.37
CA GLY A 153 1.32 18.58 6.13
C GLY A 153 1.22 19.87 5.32
N VAL A 154 1.27 21.03 5.98
CA VAL A 154 1.51 22.33 5.32
C VAL A 154 3.00 22.59 5.05
N THR A 155 3.85 21.71 5.58
CA THR A 155 5.29 21.63 5.30
C THR A 155 5.68 20.17 5.12
N ARG A 156 6.80 19.92 4.45
CA ARG A 156 7.31 18.55 4.28
C ARG A 156 7.65 17.92 5.64
N TYR A 157 7.12 16.73 5.87
CA TYR A 157 7.47 15.94 7.05
C TYR A 157 8.88 15.36 6.95
N PRO A 158 9.68 15.41 8.03
CA PRO A 158 10.83 14.53 8.19
C PRO A 158 10.42 13.06 8.13
N ALA A 159 11.36 12.18 7.76
CA ALA A 159 11.08 10.75 7.64
C ALA A 159 10.64 10.16 8.99
N GLU A 160 11.24 10.62 10.09
CA GLU A 160 10.95 10.18 11.46
C GLU A 160 9.50 10.48 11.85
N VAL A 161 8.93 11.59 11.37
CA VAL A 161 7.52 11.92 11.61
C VAL A 161 6.62 10.95 10.85
N THR A 162 6.96 10.62 9.60
CA THR A 162 6.20 9.63 8.82
C THR A 162 6.26 8.25 9.47
N HIS A 163 7.43 7.83 9.96
CA HIS A 163 7.58 6.60 10.74
C HIS A 163 6.69 6.62 11.98
N MET A 164 6.80 7.67 12.80
CA MET A 164 6.03 7.79 14.05
C MET A 164 4.52 7.74 13.77
N VAL A 165 4.02 8.52 12.82
CA VAL A 165 2.58 8.53 12.49
C VAL A 165 2.14 7.18 11.94
N THR A 166 2.89 6.59 11.00
CA THR A 166 2.51 5.29 10.41
C THR A 166 2.40 4.20 11.47
N THR A 167 3.37 4.15 12.38
CA THR A 167 3.38 3.18 13.48
C THR A 167 2.30 3.45 14.53
N HIS A 168 2.00 4.71 14.82
CA HIS A 168 0.87 5.10 15.67
C HIS A 168 -0.46 4.61 15.10
N GLU A 169 -0.73 4.90 13.82
CA GLU A 169 -1.98 4.49 13.19
C GLU A 169 -2.08 2.97 13.02
N LEU A 170 -0.96 2.28 12.76
CA LEU A 170 -0.91 0.82 12.77
C LEU A 170 -1.32 0.26 14.14
N GLY A 171 -0.91 0.91 15.22
CA GLY A 171 -1.34 0.58 16.58
C GLY A 171 -2.86 0.60 16.73
N HIS A 172 -3.53 1.63 16.19
CA HIS A 172 -4.99 1.71 16.17
C HIS A 172 -5.64 0.61 15.33
N VAL A 173 -5.07 0.26 14.18
CA VAL A 173 -5.57 -0.87 13.35
C VAL A 173 -5.51 -2.18 14.13
N VAL A 174 -4.34 -2.50 14.71
CA VAL A 174 -4.16 -3.73 15.49
C VAL A 174 -5.08 -3.73 16.71
N HIS A 175 -5.19 -2.60 17.41
CA HIS A 175 -6.07 -2.43 18.54
C HIS A 175 -7.53 -2.71 18.18
N ASN A 176 -8.06 -2.06 17.14
CA ASN A 176 -9.43 -2.23 16.69
C ASN A 176 -9.75 -3.66 16.21
N GLN A 177 -8.75 -4.40 15.73
CA GLN A 177 -8.91 -5.80 15.32
C GLN A 177 -8.93 -6.77 16.51
N LEU A 178 -8.23 -6.47 17.59
CA LEU A 178 -8.10 -7.37 18.75
C LEU A 178 -9.05 -7.03 19.90
N LEU A 179 -9.28 -5.73 20.13
CA LEU A 179 -10.05 -5.22 21.25
C LEU A 179 -10.77 -3.91 20.86
N PRO A 180 -11.77 -3.98 19.97
CA PRO A 180 -12.50 -2.78 19.52
C PRO A 180 -13.17 -2.07 20.70
N ASP A 181 -13.38 -0.75 20.58
CA ASP A 181 -13.96 0.10 21.62
C ASP A 181 -15.33 -0.40 22.12
N GLU A 182 -16.11 -1.03 21.25
CA GLU A 182 -17.42 -1.58 21.60
C GLU A 182 -17.37 -2.89 22.39
N ASP A 183 -16.21 -3.56 22.46
CA ASP A 183 -16.03 -4.80 23.25
C ASP A 183 -15.86 -4.49 24.74
N ALA A 184 -16.94 -4.02 25.35
CA ALA A 184 -16.98 -3.71 26.77
C ALA A 184 -16.58 -4.90 27.65
N ARG A 185 -16.79 -6.14 27.19
CA ARG A 185 -16.40 -7.34 27.94
C ARG A 185 -14.91 -7.56 27.86
N GLY A 186 -14.33 -7.60 26.66
CA GLY A 186 -12.89 -7.73 26.47
C GLY A 186 -12.13 -6.63 27.20
N TRP A 187 -12.61 -5.39 27.18
CA TRP A 187 -12.01 -4.29 27.92
C TRP A 187 -12.01 -4.51 29.44
N ARG A 188 -13.08 -5.09 30.00
CA ARG A 188 -13.10 -5.48 31.43
C ARG A 188 -12.08 -6.58 31.71
N GLU A 189 -12.04 -7.63 30.88
CA GLU A 189 -11.09 -8.74 31.03
C GLU A 189 -9.64 -8.24 30.93
N TYR A 190 -9.33 -7.37 29.96
CA TYR A 190 -8.03 -6.73 29.82
C TYR A 190 -7.66 -5.89 31.04
N ARG A 191 -8.60 -5.08 31.56
CA ARG A 191 -8.39 -4.28 32.78
C ARG A 191 -8.08 -5.16 33.98
N GLU A 192 -8.82 -6.24 34.18
CA GLU A 192 -8.58 -7.21 35.25
C GLU A 192 -7.18 -7.84 35.12
N LEU A 193 -6.80 -8.28 33.93
CA LEU A 193 -5.47 -8.84 33.65
C LEU A 193 -4.33 -7.85 33.92
N ARG A 194 -4.57 -6.55 33.70
CA ARG A 194 -3.59 -5.47 33.92
C ARG A 194 -3.64 -4.88 35.33
N GLY A 195 -4.58 -5.31 36.18
CA GLY A 195 -4.76 -4.76 37.52
C GLY A 195 -5.33 -3.32 37.55
N ILE A 196 -6.07 -2.92 36.51
CA ILE A 196 -6.69 -1.59 36.39
C ILE A 196 -8.09 -1.63 37.03
N THR A 197 -8.18 -1.20 38.29
CA THR A 197 -9.33 -1.46 39.20
C THR A 197 -10.23 -0.24 39.46
N ASP A 198 -9.93 0.91 38.87
CA ASP A 198 -10.54 2.21 39.12
C ASP A 198 -11.74 2.58 38.23
#